data_AF-A0A169QCW8-F1
#
_entry.id   AF-A0A169QCW8-F1
#
_cell.length_a   1.000
_cell.length_b   1.000
_cell.length_c   1.000
_cell.angle_alpha   90.00
_cell.angle_beta   90.00
_cell.angle_gamma   90.00
#
_symmetry.space_group_name_H-M   'P 1'
#
loop_
_entity.id
_entity.type
_entity.pdbx_description
1 polymer ?
#
loop_
_entity_poly.entity_id
_entity_poly.type
_entity_poly.pdbx_seq_one_letter_code
_entity_poly.pdbx_strand_id
1 'polypeptide(L)' 'MQAAAPTFSLFGAFFPAWLVCAVAGIVGALSLRVAFSVIQLDDGIPFKLLTYTCAALAIDCGLWLLLFGP' A
#
# COMPACT_ATOMS: atom_id res chain seq x y z
N MET A 1 -16.58 -19.22 12.82
CA MET A 1 -15.27 -19.18 12.14
C MET A 1 -14.67 -17.83 12.48
N GLN A 2 -13.65 -17.79 13.33
CA GLN A 2 -13.08 -16.52 13.77
C GLN A 2 -12.19 -15.99 12.63
N ALA A 3 -12.71 -15.06 11.84
CA ALA A 3 -11.93 -14.30 10.87
C ALA A 3 -11.01 -13.32 11.62
N ALA A 4 -10.07 -13.85 12.38
CA ALA A 4 -9.03 -13.06 13.01
C ALA A 4 -7.94 -12.81 11.97
N ALA A 5 -7.67 -11.55 11.66
CA ALA A 5 -6.52 -11.19 10.85
C ALA A 5 -5.25 -11.72 11.54
N PRO A 6 -4.30 -12.32 10.79
CA PRO A 6 -3.05 -12.80 11.37
C PRO A 6 -2.35 -11.66 12.10
N THR A 7 -1.86 -11.93 13.32
CA THR A 7 -1.18 -10.93 14.15
C THR A 7 0.30 -11.26 14.28
N PHE A 8 1.14 -10.24 14.16
CA PHE A 8 2.57 -10.31 14.37
C PHE A 8 2.90 -9.73 15.75
N SER A 9 3.70 -10.44 16.53
CA SER A 9 4.24 -9.93 17.79
C SER A 9 5.53 -9.16 17.49
N LEU A 10 5.50 -7.84 17.68
CA LEU A 10 6.65 -6.94 17.57
C LEU A 10 6.87 -6.31 18.95
N PHE A 11 8.04 -6.58 19.55
CA PHE A 11 8.42 -6.02 20.86
C PHE A 11 7.37 -6.28 21.98
N GLY A 12 6.65 -7.40 21.93
CA GLY A 12 5.60 -7.73 22.90
C GLY A 12 4.23 -7.08 22.62
N ALA A 13 4.10 -6.30 21.54
CA ALA A 13 2.83 -5.78 21.05
C ALA A 13 2.33 -6.58 19.84
N PHE A 14 1.03 -6.87 19.81
CA PHE A 14 0.37 -7.62 18.73
C PHE A 14 -0.17 -6.65 17.68
N PHE A 15 0.45 -6.64 16.50
CA PHE A 15 0.01 -5.84 15.37
C PHE A 15 -0.64 -6.72 14.31
N PRO A 16 -1.76 -6.28 13.72
CA PRO A 16 -2.41 -7.06 12.67
C PRO A 16 -1.62 -6.93 11.37
N ALA A 17 -1.59 -8.01 10.59
CA ALA A 17 -0.84 -8.08 9.34
C ALA A 17 -1.24 -7.00 8.32
N TRP A 18 -2.51 -6.59 8.31
CA TRP A 18 -3.01 -5.59 7.36
C TRP A 18 -2.39 -4.22 7.59
N LEU A 19 -1.95 -3.94 8.82
CA LEU A 19 -1.26 -2.69 9.15
C LEU A 19 0.12 -2.66 8.50
N VAL A 20 0.80 -3.80 8.41
CA VAL A 20 2.09 -3.93 7.71
C VAL A 20 1.91 -3.74 6.21
N CYS A 21 0.87 -4.34 5.62
CA CYS A 21 0.50 -4.13 4.22
C CYS A 21 0.18 -2.66 3.94
N ALA A 22 -0.61 -2.02 4.80
CA ALA A 22 -0.98 -0.61 4.67
C ALA A 22 0.25 0.30 4.70
N VAL A 23 1.21 0.06 5.61
CA VAL A 23 2.47 0.80 5.66
C VAL A 23 3.28 0.59 4.37
N ALA A 24 3.39 -0.66 3.90
CA ALA A 24 4.08 -0.95 2.64
C ALA A 24 3.39 -0.29 1.43
N GLY A 25 2.06 -0.25 1.39
CA GLY A 25 1.27 0.47 0.38
C GLY A 25 1.52 1.98 0.41
N ILE A 26 1.58 2.58 1.61
CA ILE A 26 1.92 4.00 1.79
C ILE A 26 3.34 4.30 1.28
N VAL A 27 4.33 3.49 1.65
CA VAL A 27 5.72 3.64 1.18
C VAL A 27 5.81 3.47 -0.34
N GLY A 28 5.07 2.50 -0.90
CA GLY A 28 4.95 2.31 -2.34
C GLY A 28 4.35 3.54 -3.04
N ALA A 29 3.26 4.09 -2.50
CA ALA A 29 2.61 5.30 -3.03
C ALA A 29 3.54 6.52 -3.03
N LEU A 30 4.29 6.71 -1.95
CA LEU A 30 5.29 7.78 -1.86
C LEU A 30 6.40 7.59 -2.90
N SER A 31 6.87 6.35 -3.07
CA SER A 31 7.89 6.01 -4.06
C SER A 31 7.41 6.27 -5.49
N LEU A 32 6.17 5.89 -5.83
CA LEU A 32 5.56 6.21 -7.11
C LEU A 32 5.41 7.73 -7.29
N ARG A 33 4.94 8.46 -6.27
CA ARG A 33 4.82 9.92 -6.35
C ARG A 33 6.15 10.56 -6.70
N VAL A 34 7.23 10.15 -6.03
CA VAL A 34 8.59 10.66 -6.28
C VAL A 34 9.06 10.25 -7.68
N ALA A 35 8.92 8.99 -8.06
CA ALA A 35 9.34 8.49 -9.38
C ALA A 35 8.65 9.25 -10.52
N PHE A 36 7.33 9.44 -10.45
CA PHE A 36 6.60 10.20 -11.47
C PHE A 36 6.96 11.69 -11.48
N SER A 37 7.21 12.30 -10.31
CA SER A 37 7.69 13.68 -10.23
C SER A 37 9.06 13.85 -10.89
N VAL A 38 9.90 12.81 -10.90
CA VAL A 38 11.21 12.79 -11.56
C VAL A 38 11.08 12.51 -13.07
N ILE A 39 10.09 11.74 -13.49
CA ILE A 39 9.88 11.36 -14.90
C ILE A 39 9.27 12.53 -15.72
N GLN A 40 8.84 13.63 -15.08
CA GLN A 40 8.26 14.81 -15.75
C GLN A 40 7.07 14.44 -16.67
N LEU A 41 6.28 13.43 -16.26
CA LEU A 41 5.01 13.06 -16.89
C LEU A 41 3.86 13.91 -16.32
N ASP A 42 4.13 15.19 -16.07
CA ASP A 42 3.23 16.11 -15.38
C ASP A 42 2.22 16.78 -16.33
N ASP A 43 2.53 16.85 -17.63
CA ASP A 43 1.77 17.66 -18.60
C ASP A 43 0.41 17.09 -19.04
N GLY A 44 0.11 15.81 -18.78
CA GLY A 44 -1.06 15.14 -19.34
C GLY A 44 -2.12 14.64 -18.36
N ILE A 45 -1.86 14.64 -17.04
CA ILE A 45 -2.73 13.95 -16.08
C ILE A 45 -3.50 14.95 -15.21
N PRO A 46 -4.80 15.18 -15.47
CA PRO A 46 -5.60 16.19 -14.76
C PRO A 46 -5.90 15.84 -13.29
N PHE A 47 -5.78 14.57 -12.89
CA PHE A 47 -6.16 14.08 -11.55
C PHE A 47 -5.05 13.26 -10.85
N LYS A 48 -3.84 13.82 -10.82
CA LYS A 48 -2.65 13.24 -10.17
C LYS A 48 -2.93 12.63 -8.80
N LEU A 49 -3.63 13.35 -7.92
CA LEU A 49 -3.91 12.90 -6.56
C LEU A 49 -4.73 11.60 -6.53
N LEU A 50 -5.73 11.49 -7.41
CA LEU A 50 -6.59 10.30 -7.51
C LEU A 50 -5.81 9.11 -8.05
N THR A 51 -4.97 9.33 -9.07
CA THR A 51 -4.15 8.27 -9.68
C THR A 51 -3.15 7.68 -8.68
N TYR A 52 -2.46 8.51 -7.89
CA TYR A 52 -1.55 8.00 -6.87
C TYR A 52 -2.28 7.29 -5.73
N THR A 53 -3.45 7.77 -5.34
CA THR A 53 -4.25 7.13 -4.28
C THR A 53 -4.78 5.76 -4.73
N CYS A 54 -5.30 5.66 -5.96
CA CYS A 54 -5.68 4.37 -6.55
C CYS A 54 -4.48 3.43 -6.70
N ALA A 55 -3.31 3.93 -7.09
CA ALA A 55 -2.11 3.11 -7.18
C ALA A 55 -1.65 2.60 -5.79
N ALA A 56 -1.71 3.46 -4.76
CA ALA A 56 -1.45 3.06 -3.37
C ALA A 56 -2.38 1.92 -2.93
N LEU A 57 -3.68 2.08 -3.18
CA LEU A 57 -4.71 1.08 -2.87
C LEU A 57 -4.49 -0.21 -3.66
N ALA A 58 -4.11 -0.13 -4.94
CA ALA A 58 -3.83 -1.29 -5.76
C ALA A 58 -2.61 -2.07 -5.26
N ILE A 59 -1.56 -1.37 -4.81
CA ILE A 59 -0.37 -1.99 -4.22
C ILE A 59 -0.73 -2.64 -2.88
N ASP A 60 -1.48 -1.95 -2.02
CA ASP A 60 -1.93 -2.48 -0.72
C ASP A 60 -2.77 -3.76 -0.88
N CYS A 61 -3.82 -3.70 -1.73
CA CYS A 61 -4.62 -4.87 -2.07
C CYS A 61 -3.80 -5.99 -2.73
N GLY A 62 -2.87 -5.64 -3.62
CA GLY A 62 -1.99 -6.61 -4.29
C GLY A 62 -1.06 -7.32 -3.30
N LEU A 63 -0.48 -6.56 -2.36
CA LEU A 63 0.41 -7.11 -1.33
C LEU A 63 -0.37 -8.00 -0.36
N TRP A 64 -1.59 -7.59 0.01
CA TRP A 64 -2.49 -8.39 0.83
C TRP A 64 -2.84 -9.72 0.14
N LEU A 65 -3.20 -9.69 -1.15
CA LEU A 65 -3.49 -10.89 -1.93
C LEU A 65 -2.25 -11.78 -2.16
N LEU A 66 -1.06 -11.20 -2.27
CA LEU A 66 0.18 -11.98 -2.44
C LEU A 66 0.62 -12.68 -1.15
N LEU A 67 0.42 -12.03 0.01
CA LEU A 67 0.86 -12.54 1.31
C LEU A 67 -0.21 -13.39 2.02
N PHE A 68 -1.49 -13.08 1.79
CA PHE A 68 -2.64 -13.67 2.48
C PHE A 68 -3.76 -14.12 1.52
N GLY A 69 -3.49 -14.15 0.21
CA GLY A 69 -4.36 -14.79 -0.76
C GLY A 69 -4.55 -16.28 -0.46
N PRO A 70 -5.56 -16.92 -1.07
CA PRO A 70 -5.99 -18.28 -0.75
C PRO A 70 -4.87 -19.32 -0.81
#